data_AF-A0A9E3SMG2-F1
#
_entry.id   AF-A0A9E3SMG2-F1
#
_cell.length_a   1.000
_cell.length_b   1.000
_cell.length_c   1.000
_cell.angle_alpha   90.00
_cell.angle_beta   90.00
_cell.angle_gamma   90.00
#
_symmetry.space_group_name_H-M   'P 1'
#
loop_
_entity.id
_entity.type
_entity.pdbx_description
1 polymer ?
#
loop_
_entity_poly.entity_id
_entity_poly.type
_entity_poly.pdbx_seq_one_letter_code
_entity_poly.pdbx_strand_id
1 'polypeptide(L)'
;MVDFLPVAAFSLRPSNTTSTGGRSLLVPTPYAIRMALLKALVEATGLEAAVERFPEVRDLQIRLRGPDVVAVNRITQMLLRAFDLPTRHWTRAPVAREYGFYAGALRLALGSTADRFLHETLMPTLPAINYFGRRGGFFQFSGVHLSLAPPSSEAGFVDLCLPLRPDDLGYGILQRMEDMRPNAQFPEVDTIRGDPRSAGARRSYAVRLPYRVMTHGHNAVVYQRLDLAP
;
A
#
# COMPACT_ATOMS: atom_id res chain seq x y z
N MET A 1 -14.15 -5.48 -6.94
CA MET A 1 -13.90 -4.45 -5.90
C MET A 1 -13.84 -5.13 -4.55
N VAL A 2 -12.95 -4.69 -3.65
CA VAL A 2 -12.75 -5.26 -2.32
C VAL A 2 -12.51 -4.15 -1.31
N ASP A 3 -13.06 -4.31 -0.11
CA ASP A 3 -12.95 -3.36 0.98
C ASP A 3 -12.06 -3.89 2.09
N PHE A 4 -11.16 -3.02 2.57
CA PHE A 4 -10.29 -3.26 3.70
C PHE A 4 -10.53 -2.18 4.78
N LEU A 5 -10.90 -2.63 5.97
CA LEU A 5 -11.08 -1.78 7.14
C LEU A 5 -9.76 -1.65 7.90
N PRO A 6 -9.30 -0.43 8.17
CA PRO A 6 -8.13 -0.18 9.00
C PRO A 6 -8.53 -0.37 10.47
N VAL A 7 -7.83 -1.25 11.17
CA VAL A 7 -8.14 -1.58 12.57
C VAL A 7 -6.99 -1.21 13.52
N ALA A 8 -5.89 -0.69 12.96
CA ALA A 8 -4.76 -0.18 13.71
C ALA A 8 -4.13 1.04 13.00
N ALA A 9 -3.32 1.78 13.74
CA ALA A 9 -2.40 2.75 13.14
C ALA A 9 -1.42 2.04 12.20
N PHE A 10 -1.15 2.61 11.03
CA PHE A 10 -0.28 2.00 10.03
C PHE A 10 0.85 2.95 9.63
N SER A 11 1.90 2.42 9.01
CA SER A 11 2.98 3.24 8.46
C SER A 11 3.36 2.72 7.07
N LEU A 12 3.05 3.51 6.05
CA LEU A 12 3.31 3.19 4.65
C LEU A 12 4.57 3.94 4.23
N ARG A 13 5.71 3.27 4.27
CA ARG A 13 7.00 3.92 4.02
C ARG A 13 7.27 4.07 2.52
N PRO A 14 7.61 5.27 2.02
CA PRO A 14 8.19 5.45 0.69
C PRO A 14 9.55 4.74 0.62
N SER A 15 9.82 4.00 -0.46
CA SER A 15 11.08 3.24 -0.62
C SER A 15 12.36 4.06 -0.53
N ASN A 16 12.37 5.30 -1.00
CA ASN A 16 13.53 6.19 -0.99
C ASN A 16 13.82 6.78 0.40
N THR A 17 13.12 6.32 1.45
CA THR A 17 13.28 6.83 2.81
C THR A 17 13.61 5.71 3.78
N THR A 18 14.34 6.05 4.84
CA THR A 18 14.56 5.15 5.98
C THR A 18 13.32 5.09 6.86
N SER A 19 13.22 4.07 7.70
CA SER A 19 12.10 3.90 8.64
C SER A 19 11.89 5.09 9.58
N THR A 20 12.97 5.84 9.82
CA THR A 20 13.02 7.03 10.66
C THR A 20 13.01 8.34 9.86
N GLY A 21 13.19 8.32 8.54
CA GLY A 21 13.27 9.52 7.72
C GLY A 21 12.02 9.81 6.87
N GLY A 22 11.18 8.80 6.63
CA GLY A 22 10.04 8.90 5.73
C GLY A 22 8.75 9.37 6.36
N ARG A 23 8.00 10.19 5.62
CA ARG A 23 6.58 10.43 5.91
C ARG A 23 5.74 9.25 5.50
N SER A 24 4.68 8.94 6.25
CA SER A 24 3.76 7.88 5.83
C SER A 24 3.00 8.33 4.58
N LEU A 25 2.91 7.43 3.61
CA LEU A 25 2.02 7.60 2.46
C LEU A 25 0.56 7.60 2.92
N LEU A 26 -0.31 8.30 2.18
CA LEU A 26 -1.74 8.38 2.47
C LEU A 26 -2.47 7.08 2.11
N VAL A 27 -2.01 6.39 1.09
CA VAL A 27 -2.58 5.11 0.60
C VAL A 27 -1.44 4.17 0.18
N PRO A 28 -1.63 2.84 0.23
CA PRO A 28 -0.58 1.90 -0.17
C PRO A 28 -0.25 2.05 -1.66
N THR A 29 1.00 1.78 -2.00
CA THR A 29 1.43 1.75 -3.40
C THR A 29 0.96 0.47 -4.10
N PRO A 30 0.85 0.45 -5.44
CA PRO A 30 0.66 -0.79 -6.20
C PRO A 30 1.60 -1.90 -5.77
N TYR A 31 2.90 -1.58 -5.61
CA TYR A 31 3.89 -2.55 -5.16
C TYR A 31 3.51 -3.15 -3.79
N ALA A 32 3.11 -2.33 -2.82
CA ALA A 32 2.71 -2.82 -1.50
C ALA A 32 1.46 -3.71 -1.57
N ILE A 33 0.51 -3.40 -2.45
CA ILE A 33 -0.69 -4.21 -2.68
C ILE A 33 -0.34 -5.55 -3.32
N ARG A 34 0.50 -5.55 -4.36
CA ARG A 34 0.97 -6.77 -5.04
C ARG A 34 1.76 -7.67 -4.08
N MET A 35 2.63 -7.08 -3.25
CA MET A 35 3.38 -7.84 -2.25
C MET A 35 2.48 -8.43 -1.15
N ALA A 36 1.42 -7.72 -0.75
CA ALA A 36 0.44 -8.25 0.19
C ALA A 36 -0.34 -9.42 -0.40
N LEU A 37 -0.74 -9.32 -1.67
CA LEU A 37 -1.39 -10.40 -2.40
C LEU A 37 -0.46 -11.61 -2.58
N LEU A 38 0.79 -11.38 -2.98
CA LEU A 38 1.78 -12.44 -3.16
C LEU A 38 2.05 -13.18 -1.85
N LYS A 39 2.18 -12.43 -0.73
CA LYS A 39 2.30 -13.02 0.60
C LYS A 39 1.10 -13.91 0.92
N ALA A 40 -0.11 -13.39 0.77
CA ALA A 40 -1.34 -14.12 1.05
C ALA A 40 -1.45 -15.38 0.18
N LEU A 41 -1.03 -15.30 -1.08
CA LEU A 41 -0.99 -16.44 -2.00
C LEU A 41 0.03 -17.50 -1.55
N VAL A 42 1.25 -17.09 -1.21
CA VAL A 42 2.29 -18.01 -0.67
C VAL A 42 1.79 -18.73 0.58
N GLU A 43 1.07 -18.03 1.47
CA GLU A 43 0.50 -18.62 2.68
C GLU A 43 -0.65 -19.60 2.38
N ALA A 44 -1.42 -19.36 1.32
CA ALA A 44 -2.57 -20.19 0.94
C ALA A 44 -2.18 -21.41 0.10
N THR A 45 -1.25 -21.27 -0.85
CA THR A 45 -0.95 -22.27 -1.88
C THR A 45 0.49 -22.81 -1.83
N GLY A 46 1.34 -22.23 -0.98
CA GLY A 46 2.78 -22.50 -0.99
C GLY A 46 3.55 -21.67 -2.01
N LEU A 47 4.88 -21.70 -1.89
CA LEU A 47 5.79 -20.86 -2.67
C LEU A 47 5.77 -21.18 -4.17
N GLU A 48 5.85 -22.45 -4.55
CA GLU A 48 5.96 -22.87 -5.95
C GLU A 48 4.73 -22.44 -6.76
N ALA A 49 3.53 -22.74 -6.27
CA ALA A 49 2.28 -22.32 -6.90
C ALA A 49 2.15 -20.78 -6.96
N ALA A 50 2.63 -20.06 -5.94
CA ALA A 50 2.62 -18.60 -5.96
C ALA A 50 3.58 -18.00 -7.00
N VAL A 51 4.73 -18.65 -7.22
CA VAL A 51 5.71 -18.25 -8.26
C VAL A 51 5.11 -18.41 -9.66
N GLU A 52 4.39 -19.50 -9.91
CA GLU A 52 3.71 -19.72 -11.20
C GLU A 52 2.68 -18.62 -11.52
N ARG A 53 2.01 -18.10 -10.48
CA ARG A 53 0.98 -17.04 -10.59
C ARG A 53 1.53 -15.62 -10.51
N PHE A 54 2.84 -15.47 -10.39
CA PHE A 54 3.47 -14.16 -10.25
C PHE A 54 3.18 -13.21 -11.43
N PRO A 55 3.19 -13.64 -12.70
CA PRO A 55 2.85 -12.77 -13.83
C PRO A 55 1.45 -12.16 -13.71
N GLU A 56 0.44 -12.95 -13.31
CA GLU A 56 -0.93 -12.45 -13.12
C GLU A 56 -0.99 -11.43 -11.96
N VAL A 57 -0.24 -11.64 -10.88
CA VAL A 57 -0.13 -10.69 -9.76
C VAL A 57 0.61 -9.41 -10.18
N ARG A 58 1.64 -9.52 -11.01
CA ARG A 58 2.44 -8.39 -11.54
C ARG A 58 1.61 -7.52 -12.48
N ASP A 59 0.78 -8.13 -13.32
CA ASP A 59 0.04 -7.44 -14.38
C ASP A 59 -1.38 -7.02 -13.95
N LEU A 60 -1.80 -7.39 -12.73
CA LEU A 60 -3.08 -6.99 -12.15
C LEU A 60 -3.28 -5.47 -12.23
N GLN A 61 -4.41 -5.03 -12.77
CA GLN A 61 -4.80 -3.62 -12.77
C GLN A 61 -5.29 -3.23 -11.37
N ILE A 62 -4.79 -2.11 -10.84
CA ILE A 62 -5.11 -1.68 -9.48
C ILE A 62 -5.65 -0.25 -9.53
N ARG A 63 -6.93 -0.12 -9.21
CA ARG A 63 -7.56 1.17 -8.92
C ARG A 63 -7.86 1.25 -7.44
N LEU A 64 -7.76 2.45 -6.87
CA LEU A 64 -7.94 2.66 -5.44
C LEU A 64 -8.86 3.83 -5.19
N ARG A 65 -9.90 3.60 -4.39
CA ARG A 65 -10.63 4.67 -3.72
C ARG A 65 -10.15 4.69 -2.28
N GLY A 66 -9.49 5.79 -1.92
CA GLY A 66 -8.94 5.96 -0.58
C GLY A 66 -10.06 6.13 0.46
N PRO A 67 -9.73 5.97 1.75
CA PRO A 67 -10.65 6.28 2.85
C PRO A 67 -11.17 7.72 2.82
N ASP A 68 -12.22 7.99 3.59
CA ASP A 68 -12.89 9.29 3.63
C ASP A 68 -11.97 10.37 4.20
N VAL A 69 -11.26 10.02 5.26
CA VAL A 69 -10.29 10.89 5.94
C VAL A 69 -9.03 10.11 6.27
N VAL A 70 -7.87 10.72 6.06
CA VAL A 70 -6.56 10.21 6.48
C VAL A 70 -5.92 11.21 7.43
N ALA A 71 -5.64 10.81 8.66
CA ALA A 71 -4.81 11.59 9.57
C ALA A 71 -3.41 10.99 9.62
N VAL A 72 -2.37 11.80 9.41
CA VAL A 72 -0.97 11.39 9.57
C VAL A 72 -0.40 12.12 10.77
N ASN A 73 0.01 11.36 11.79
CA ASN A 73 0.70 11.93 12.93
C ASN A 73 2.18 12.21 12.62
N ARG A 74 2.76 13.18 13.32
CA ARG A 74 4.17 13.60 13.24
C ARG A 74 4.90 13.29 14.54
N ILE A 75 4.57 12.14 15.15
CA ILE A 75 5.09 11.74 16.45
C ILE A 75 6.14 10.65 16.27
N THR A 76 7.37 10.93 16.71
CA THR A 76 8.45 9.95 16.68
C THR A 76 8.27 8.93 17.80
N GLN A 77 8.09 7.67 17.43
CA GLN A 77 8.15 6.54 18.35
C GLN A 77 9.62 6.17 18.64
N MET A 78 9.93 6.13 19.93
CA MET A 78 11.23 5.73 20.47
C MET A 78 11.08 4.37 21.13
N LEU A 79 11.93 3.41 20.80
CA LEU A 79 12.05 2.14 21.53
C LEU A 79 13.38 2.11 22.28
N LEU A 80 13.39 1.41 23.42
CA LEU A 80 14.64 1.02 24.07
C LEU A 80 15.25 -0.13 23.28
N ARG A 81 16.46 0.07 22.77
CA ARG A 81 17.24 -0.96 22.07
C ARG A 81 18.42 -1.35 22.94
N ALA A 82 18.63 -2.66 23.06
CA ALA A 82 19.83 -3.19 23.69
C ALA A 82 21.05 -2.97 22.79
N PHE A 83 22.15 -2.55 23.39
CA PHE A 83 23.46 -2.52 22.75
C PHE A 83 24.43 -3.32 23.62
N ASP A 84 25.36 -4.03 22.98
CA ASP A 84 26.51 -4.65 23.66
C ASP A 84 27.54 -3.58 24.01
N LEU A 85 27.17 -2.71 24.95
CA LEU A 85 28.07 -1.70 25.52
C LEU A 85 28.22 -1.94 27.01
N PRO A 86 29.46 -1.87 27.55
CA PRO A 86 29.75 -2.26 28.93
C PRO A 86 29.09 -1.38 30.01
N THR A 87 28.60 -0.18 29.67
CA THR A 87 28.09 0.80 30.65
C THR A 87 26.66 1.28 30.37
N ARG A 88 26.05 0.93 29.23
CA ARG A 88 24.65 1.23 28.89
C ARG A 88 24.01 0.04 28.18
N HIS A 89 23.17 -0.68 28.90
CA HIS A 89 22.45 -1.83 28.36
C HIS A 89 21.27 -1.42 27.46
N TRP A 90 20.73 -0.21 27.59
CA TRP A 90 19.56 0.25 26.83
C TRP A 90 19.72 1.71 26.40
N THR A 91 19.48 1.99 25.11
CA THR A 91 19.42 3.35 24.58
C THR A 91 18.13 3.57 23.79
N ARG A 92 17.50 4.74 23.96
CA ARG A 92 16.33 5.13 23.15
C ARG A 92 16.76 5.34 21.71
N ALA A 93 16.17 4.60 20.80
CA ALA A 93 16.37 4.74 19.36
C ALA A 93 15.03 5.05 18.66
N PRO A 94 15.00 5.97 17.69
CA PRO A 94 13.81 6.20 16.89
C PRO A 94 13.52 4.97 16.01
N VAL A 95 12.25 4.55 15.94
CA VAL A 95 11.84 3.34 15.19
C VAL A 95 10.84 3.66 14.09
N ALA A 96 9.98 4.65 14.30
CA ALA A 96 9.07 5.17 13.31
C ALA A 96 8.75 6.64 13.62
N ARG A 97 8.62 7.48 12.59
CA ARG A 97 8.30 8.91 12.78
C ARG A 97 6.84 9.28 12.57
N GLU A 98 6.11 8.48 11.81
CA GLU A 98 4.75 8.80 11.40
C GLU A 98 3.89 7.55 11.22
N TYR A 99 2.65 7.69 11.69
CA TYR A 99 1.57 6.74 11.54
C TYR A 99 0.36 7.42 10.90
N GLY A 100 -0.24 6.71 9.96
CA GLY A 100 -1.53 7.04 9.39
C GLY A 100 -2.68 6.40 10.19
N PHE A 101 -3.81 7.09 10.17
CA PHE A 101 -5.09 6.67 10.69
C PHE A 101 -6.13 6.96 9.61
N TYR A 102 -7.05 6.05 9.42
CA TYR A 102 -8.10 6.15 8.42
C TYR A 102 -9.45 6.24 9.11
N ALA A 103 -10.32 7.11 8.59
CA ALA A 103 -11.76 6.99 8.78
C ALA A 103 -12.39 6.55 7.46
N GLY A 104 -13.17 5.48 7.49
CA GLY A 104 -13.71 4.83 6.29
C GLY A 104 -12.83 3.70 5.75
N ALA A 105 -13.36 2.98 4.76
CA ALA A 105 -12.71 1.82 4.17
C ALA A 105 -11.69 2.21 3.09
N LEU A 106 -10.63 1.42 2.97
CA LEU A 106 -9.77 1.41 1.80
C LEU A 106 -10.39 0.47 0.76
N ARG A 107 -10.81 1.00 -0.39
CA ARG A 107 -11.43 0.20 -1.45
C ARG A 107 -10.50 0.01 -2.63
N LEU A 108 -10.29 -1.24 -3.04
CA LEU A 108 -9.49 -1.59 -4.21
C LEU A 108 -10.39 -2.15 -5.32
N ALA A 109 -10.16 -1.70 -6.55
CA ALA A 109 -10.65 -2.36 -7.75
C ALA A 109 -9.48 -3.09 -8.40
N LEU A 110 -9.55 -4.42 -8.36
CA LEU A 110 -8.53 -5.31 -8.91
C LEU A 110 -9.09 -5.91 -10.19
N GLY A 111 -8.44 -5.63 -11.32
CA GLY A 111 -8.85 -6.11 -12.64
C GLY A 111 -7.80 -7.04 -13.24
N SER A 112 -8.24 -8.15 -13.82
CA SER A 112 -7.38 -9.07 -14.57
C SER A 112 -8.09 -9.46 -15.86
N THR A 113 -7.33 -9.74 -16.91
CA THR A 113 -7.84 -10.32 -18.16
C THR A 113 -7.96 -11.85 -18.08
N ALA A 114 -7.42 -12.48 -17.03
CA ALA A 114 -7.51 -13.91 -16.80
C ALA A 114 -8.64 -14.22 -15.81
N ASP A 115 -9.84 -14.54 -16.32
CA ASP A 115 -11.02 -14.86 -15.51
C ASP A 115 -10.76 -15.98 -14.51
N ARG A 116 -10.02 -17.01 -14.93
CA ARG A 116 -9.63 -18.12 -14.06
C ARG A 116 -8.82 -17.65 -12.85
N PHE A 117 -7.87 -16.73 -13.05
CA PHE A 117 -7.09 -16.16 -11.95
C PHE A 117 -7.98 -15.34 -10.99
N LEU A 118 -8.98 -14.61 -11.49
CA LEU A 118 -9.90 -13.85 -10.64
C LEU A 118 -10.67 -14.76 -9.69
N HIS A 119 -11.28 -15.82 -10.22
CA HIS A 119 -12.19 -16.68 -9.46
C HIS A 119 -11.47 -17.75 -8.63
N GLU A 120 -10.46 -18.41 -9.18
CA GLU A 120 -9.78 -19.53 -8.49
C GLU A 120 -8.66 -19.06 -7.55
N THR A 121 -8.05 -17.91 -7.83
CA THR A 121 -6.85 -17.47 -7.10
C THR A 121 -7.08 -16.18 -6.33
N LEU A 122 -7.48 -15.10 -7.00
CA LEU A 122 -7.54 -13.78 -6.38
C LEU A 122 -8.63 -13.73 -5.31
N MET A 123 -9.87 -14.07 -5.66
CA MET A 123 -11.01 -13.98 -4.73
C MET A 123 -10.80 -14.75 -3.42
N PRO A 124 -10.36 -16.03 -3.43
CA PRO A 124 -10.09 -16.77 -2.19
C PRO A 124 -8.93 -16.22 -1.38
N THR A 125 -7.98 -15.53 -2.02
CA THR A 125 -6.78 -15.00 -1.36
C THR A 125 -7.01 -13.65 -0.67
N LEU A 126 -7.98 -12.85 -1.14
CA LEU A 126 -8.25 -11.51 -0.60
C LEU A 126 -8.47 -11.46 0.92
N PRO A 127 -9.22 -12.39 1.55
CA PRO A 127 -9.42 -12.39 3.01
C PRO A 127 -8.13 -12.62 3.82
N ALA A 128 -7.09 -13.22 3.24
CA ALA A 128 -5.82 -13.47 3.91
C ALA A 128 -4.88 -12.25 3.89
N ILE A 129 -5.25 -11.17 3.18
CA ILE A 129 -4.50 -9.91 3.20
C ILE A 129 -4.79 -9.17 4.51
N ASN A 130 -3.78 -9.14 5.39
CA ASN A 130 -3.89 -8.59 6.73
C ASN A 130 -3.15 -7.25 6.92
N TYR A 131 -2.27 -6.87 5.99
CA TYR A 131 -1.57 -5.59 6.05
C TYR A 131 -1.04 -5.19 4.69
N PHE A 132 -0.84 -3.88 4.50
CA PHE A 132 -0.10 -3.33 3.37
C PHE A 132 1.21 -2.73 3.87
N GLY A 133 2.33 -3.14 3.29
CA GLY A 133 3.64 -2.66 3.72
C GLY A 133 4.12 -3.30 5.03
N ARG A 134 4.04 -2.57 6.15
CA ARG A 134 4.55 -3.08 7.45
C ARG A 134 3.53 -3.95 8.16
N ARG A 135 3.99 -5.06 8.76
CA ARG A 135 3.18 -6.01 9.54
C ARG A 135 2.36 -5.38 10.68
N GLY A 136 2.82 -4.26 11.25
CA GLY A 136 2.11 -3.57 12.34
C GLY A 136 0.90 -2.74 11.90
N GLY A 137 0.69 -2.50 10.60
CA GLY A 137 -0.49 -1.79 10.09
C GLY A 137 -1.58 -2.76 9.67
N PHE A 138 -2.38 -3.23 10.63
CA PHE A 138 -3.39 -4.27 10.40
C PHE A 138 -4.63 -3.72 9.65
N PHE A 139 -5.05 -4.46 8.63
CA PHE A 139 -6.25 -4.22 7.82
C PHE A 139 -7.10 -5.50 7.82
N GLN A 140 -8.41 -5.33 7.93
CA GLN A 140 -9.39 -6.40 7.92
C GLN A 140 -10.17 -6.38 6.61
N PHE A 141 -10.20 -7.50 5.91
CA PHE A 141 -11.11 -7.70 4.78
C PHE A 141 -12.56 -7.58 5.25
N SER A 142 -13.38 -6.76 4.58
CA SER A 142 -14.79 -6.56 4.93
C SER A 142 -15.78 -6.96 3.85
N GLY A 143 -15.31 -7.25 2.63
CA GLY A 143 -16.19 -7.73 1.57
C GLY A 143 -15.60 -7.59 0.17
N VAL A 144 -16.21 -8.32 -0.77
CA VAL A 144 -15.89 -8.30 -2.18
C VAL A 144 -17.16 -8.14 -3.01
N HIS A 145 -17.08 -7.35 -4.06
CA HIS A 145 -18.14 -7.13 -5.03
C HIS A 145 -17.58 -7.26 -6.44
N LEU A 146 -18.15 -8.16 -7.24
CA LEU A 146 -17.78 -8.36 -8.64
C LEU A 146 -18.51 -7.35 -9.52
N SER A 147 -17.78 -6.76 -10.46
CA SER A 147 -18.32 -5.83 -11.46
C SER A 147 -17.67 -6.13 -12.79
N LEU A 148 -18.46 -6.11 -13.87
CA LEU A 148 -17.98 -6.29 -15.24
C LEU A 148 -17.28 -5.02 -15.77
N ALA A 149 -17.65 -3.85 -15.26
CA ALA A 149 -17.04 -2.58 -15.64
C ALA A 149 -16.06 -2.09 -14.56
N PRO A 150 -14.90 -1.53 -14.95
CA PRO A 150 -14.01 -0.87 -14.00
C PRO A 150 -14.69 0.39 -13.43
N PRO A 151 -14.49 0.72 -12.14
CA PRO A 151 -15.05 1.93 -11.58
C PRO A 151 -14.41 3.18 -12.18
N SER A 152 -15.21 4.24 -12.35
CA SER A 152 -14.77 5.51 -12.90
C SER A 152 -14.05 6.40 -11.88
N SER A 153 -13.35 7.42 -12.36
CA SER A 153 -12.76 8.47 -11.54
C SER A 153 -13.80 9.31 -10.80
N GLU A 154 -15.00 9.46 -11.37
CA GLU A 154 -16.15 10.15 -10.74
C GLU A 154 -16.59 9.44 -9.45
N ALA A 155 -16.44 8.11 -9.37
CA ALA A 155 -16.67 7.34 -8.14
C ALA A 155 -15.51 7.47 -7.12
N GLY A 156 -14.54 8.38 -7.35
CA GLY A 156 -13.41 8.64 -6.47
C GLY A 156 -12.25 7.65 -6.59
N PHE A 157 -12.24 6.81 -7.63
CA PHE A 157 -11.14 5.88 -7.88
C PHE A 157 -9.99 6.53 -8.63
N VAL A 158 -8.76 6.21 -8.21
CA VAL A 158 -7.53 6.57 -8.89
C VAL A 158 -6.92 5.31 -9.48
N ASP A 159 -6.60 5.33 -10.77
CA ASP A 159 -5.79 4.27 -11.38
C ASP A 159 -4.35 4.39 -10.88
N LEU A 160 -3.94 3.44 -10.04
CA LEU A 160 -2.63 3.48 -9.44
C LEU A 160 -1.54 2.95 -10.36
N CYS A 161 -1.89 2.30 -11.48
CA CYS A 161 -0.95 1.72 -12.42
C CYS A 161 -0.51 2.70 -13.52
N LEU A 162 -1.17 3.87 -13.60
CA LEU A 162 -0.91 4.91 -14.59
C LEU A 162 -0.21 6.12 -13.95
N PRO A 163 0.90 6.60 -14.55
CA PRO A 163 1.54 7.82 -14.09
C PRO A 163 0.66 9.03 -14.41
N LEU A 164 0.74 10.06 -13.55
CA LEU A 164 0.12 11.35 -13.81
C LEU A 164 0.66 11.96 -15.11
N ARG A 165 -0.24 12.35 -16.02
CA ARG A 165 0.12 13.07 -17.25
C ARG A 165 0.06 14.58 -17.02
N PRO A 166 0.78 15.39 -17.81
CA PRO A 166 0.73 16.86 -17.71
C PRO A 166 -0.70 17.43 -17.87
N ASP A 167 -1.53 16.79 -18.68
CA ASP A 167 -2.91 17.24 -18.93
C ASP A 167 -3.87 16.89 -17.77
N ASP A 168 -3.45 16.02 -16.84
CA ASP A 168 -4.23 15.58 -15.69
C ASP A 168 -3.98 16.46 -14.44
N LEU A 169 -3.38 17.64 -14.60
CA LEU A 169 -3.14 18.57 -13.51
C LEU A 169 -4.47 19.11 -12.95
N GLY A 170 -4.61 19.07 -11.62
CA GLY A 170 -5.80 19.56 -10.93
C GLY A 170 -5.65 19.42 -9.43
N TYR A 171 -6.71 19.75 -8.68
CA TYR A 171 -6.67 19.71 -7.23
C TYR A 171 -6.47 18.28 -6.69
N GLY A 172 -5.55 18.14 -5.74
CA GLY A 172 -5.24 16.86 -5.10
C GLY A 172 -3.88 16.86 -4.42
N ILE A 173 -3.52 15.73 -3.82
CA ILE A 173 -2.20 15.48 -3.25
C ILE A 173 -1.40 14.63 -4.22
N LEU A 174 -0.23 15.13 -4.62
CA LEU A 174 0.73 14.34 -5.37
C LEU A 174 1.41 13.34 -4.44
N GLN A 175 1.28 12.06 -4.75
CA GLN A 175 1.97 11.00 -4.04
C GLN A 175 2.85 10.22 -5.01
N ARG A 176 4.13 10.09 -4.67
CA ARG A 176 5.02 9.20 -5.40
C ARG A 176 4.70 7.75 -5.04
N MET A 177 4.41 6.96 -6.06
CA MET A 177 4.08 5.56 -6.00
C MET A 177 5.25 4.70 -6.46
N GLU A 178 5.18 3.44 -6.08
CA GLU A 178 6.03 2.38 -6.61
C GLU A 178 5.18 1.25 -7.14
N ASP A 179 5.66 0.62 -8.20
CA ASP A 179 5.04 -0.56 -8.78
C ASP A 179 6.11 -1.52 -9.31
N MET A 180 5.69 -2.74 -9.63
CA MET A 180 6.52 -3.68 -10.36
C MET A 180 6.70 -3.19 -11.81
N ARG A 181 7.88 -3.44 -12.39
CA ARG A 181 8.11 -3.26 -13.83
C ARG A 181 7.34 -4.34 -14.60
N PRO A 182 6.89 -4.06 -15.83
CA PRO A 182 6.18 -5.04 -16.66
C PRO A 182 6.98 -6.33 -16.93
N ASN A 183 8.31 -6.25 -16.90
CA ASN A 183 9.21 -7.39 -17.12
C ASN A 183 9.80 -7.97 -15.82
N ALA A 184 9.35 -7.50 -14.65
CA ALA A 184 9.82 -8.01 -13.38
C ALA A 184 9.61 -9.53 -13.29
N GLN A 185 10.57 -10.21 -12.67
CA GLN A 185 10.56 -11.63 -12.37
C GLN A 185 10.47 -11.87 -10.86
N PHE A 186 9.92 -13.02 -10.44
CA PHE A 186 9.74 -13.33 -9.03
C PHE A 186 11.03 -13.19 -8.19
N PRO A 187 12.22 -13.67 -8.63
CA PRO A 187 13.45 -13.53 -7.85
C PRO A 187 13.85 -12.09 -7.53
N GLU A 188 13.38 -11.11 -8.32
CA GLU A 188 13.67 -9.69 -8.09
C GLU A 188 12.75 -9.03 -7.04
N VAL A 189 11.72 -9.75 -6.57
CA VAL A 189 10.82 -9.28 -5.49
C VAL A 189 10.81 -10.20 -4.28
N ASP A 190 11.50 -11.35 -4.36
CA ASP A 190 11.62 -12.32 -3.29
C ASP A 190 12.40 -11.73 -2.11
N THR A 191 11.71 -11.55 -0.98
CA THR A 191 12.31 -11.11 0.29
C THR A 191 12.59 -12.26 1.26
N ILE A 192 12.28 -13.50 0.88
CA ILE A 192 12.40 -14.70 1.72
C ILE A 192 13.80 -15.30 1.57
N ARG A 193 14.28 -15.46 0.33
CA ARG A 193 15.59 -16.08 0.03
C ARG A 193 16.78 -15.12 0.16
N GLY A 194 16.54 -13.83 0.39
CA GLY A 194 17.58 -12.87 0.77
C GLY A 194 18.57 -12.49 -0.35
N ASP A 195 18.24 -12.71 -1.63
CA ASP A 195 19.12 -12.31 -2.73
C ASP A 195 19.19 -10.76 -2.83
N PRO A 196 20.40 -10.14 -2.83
CA PRO A 196 20.59 -8.70 -2.98
C PRO A 196 20.01 -8.09 -4.26
N ARG A 197 19.53 -8.90 -5.23
CA ARG A 197 18.89 -8.44 -6.49
C ARG A 197 17.52 -7.76 -6.37
N SER A 198 16.96 -7.64 -5.16
CA SER A 198 15.61 -7.09 -4.91
C SER A 198 15.37 -5.61 -5.31
N ALA A 199 16.36 -4.94 -5.89
CA ALA A 199 16.26 -3.55 -6.37
C ALA A 199 15.79 -3.43 -7.84
N GLY A 200 15.91 -4.49 -8.66
CA GLY A 200 15.69 -4.43 -10.11
C GLY A 200 14.23 -4.33 -10.56
N ALA A 201 13.29 -4.84 -9.77
CA ALA A 201 11.89 -5.01 -10.20
C ALA A 201 11.01 -3.76 -10.10
N ARG A 202 11.49 -2.63 -9.57
CA ARG A 202 10.61 -1.49 -9.24
C ARG A 202 10.68 -0.36 -10.27
N ARG A 203 9.54 0.28 -10.49
CA ARG A 203 9.38 1.57 -11.16
C ARG A 203 8.71 2.56 -10.21
N SER A 204 9.04 3.84 -10.33
CA SER A 204 8.50 4.91 -9.51
C SER A 204 7.88 5.99 -10.40
N TYR A 205 6.72 6.50 -10.00
CA TYR A 205 6.00 7.57 -10.69
C TYR A 205 5.08 8.30 -9.71
N ALA A 206 4.52 9.44 -10.09
CA ALA A 206 3.56 10.16 -9.26
C ALA A 206 2.13 9.88 -9.71
N VAL A 207 1.21 9.88 -8.76
CA VAL A 207 -0.24 9.93 -9.00
C VAL A 207 -0.84 11.09 -8.21
N ARG A 208 -1.99 11.59 -8.69
CA ARG A 208 -2.78 12.60 -7.99
C ARG A 208 -3.89 11.91 -7.19
N LEU A 209 -3.80 11.99 -5.86
CA LEU A 209 -4.87 11.51 -4.98
C LEU A 209 -5.90 12.62 -4.74
N PRO A 210 -7.21 12.33 -4.77
CA PRO A 210 -8.27 13.32 -4.62
C PRO A 210 -8.48 13.67 -3.15
N TYR A 211 -7.46 14.21 -2.50
CA TYR A 211 -7.51 14.70 -1.13
C TYR A 211 -7.19 16.20 -1.07
N ARG A 212 -7.72 16.85 -0.04
CA ARG A 212 -7.29 18.19 0.41
C ARG A 212 -6.83 18.13 1.86
N VAL A 213 -6.00 19.07 2.25
CA VAL A 213 -5.68 19.27 3.68
C VAL A 213 -6.90 19.91 4.35
N MET A 214 -7.51 19.20 5.29
CA MET A 214 -8.62 19.70 6.11
C MET A 214 -8.10 20.48 7.32
N THR A 215 -7.04 19.99 7.95
CA THR A 215 -6.43 20.63 9.11
C THR A 215 -4.95 20.30 9.17
N HIS A 216 -4.14 21.30 9.52
CA HIS A 216 -2.71 21.16 9.72
C HIS A 216 -2.34 21.67 11.12
N GLY A 217 -2.12 20.74 12.05
CA GLY A 217 -1.72 21.06 13.42
C GLY A 217 -0.21 20.99 13.63
N HIS A 218 0.22 20.99 14.90
CA HIS A 218 1.62 20.76 15.25
C HIS A 218 2.02 19.28 15.04
N ASN A 219 1.20 18.36 15.56
CA ASN A 219 1.51 16.93 15.62
C ASN A 219 0.78 16.06 14.59
N ALA A 220 -0.08 16.64 13.75
CA ALA A 220 -0.83 15.88 12.76
C ALA A 220 -1.20 16.73 11.54
N VAL A 221 -1.42 16.05 10.41
CA VAL A 221 -2.10 16.61 9.23
C VAL A 221 -3.29 15.71 8.93
N VAL A 222 -4.45 16.32 8.73
CA VAL A 222 -5.68 15.61 8.39
C VAL A 222 -6.03 15.94 6.94
N TYR A 223 -6.20 14.90 6.14
CA TYR A 223 -6.57 14.95 4.74
C TYR A 223 -8.00 14.42 4.59
N GLN A 224 -8.83 15.11 3.81
CA GLN A 224 -10.21 14.70 3.50
C GLN A 224 -10.36 14.48 2.00
N ARG A 225 -11.06 13.42 1.60
CA ARG A 225 -11.34 13.14 0.18
C ARG A 225 -12.23 14.24 -0.42
N LEU A 226 -11.95 14.63 -1.67
CA LEU A 226 -12.58 15.79 -2.31
C LEU A 226 -14.09 15.63 -2.56
N ASP A 227 -14.56 14.41 -2.78
CA ASP A 227 -16.00 14.08 -2.96
C ASP A 227 -16.83 14.24 -1.67
N LEU A 228 -16.18 14.43 -0.52
CA LEU A 228 -16.83 14.66 0.79
C LEU A 228 -16.76 16.11 1.23
N ALA A 229 -16.15 16.98 0.43
CA ALA A 229 -16.14 18.40 0.70
C ALA A 229 -17.56 18.98 0.53
N PRO A 230 -18.05 19.81 1.46
CA PRO A 230 -19.26 20.59 1.24
C PRO A 230 -19.09 21.61 0.11
#